data_AF-A0A6L9Z0X0-F1
#
_entry.id   AF-A0A6L9Z0X0-F1
#
_cell.length_a   1.000
_cell.length_b   1.000
_cell.length_c   1.000
_cell.angle_alpha   90.00
_cell.angle_beta   90.00
_cell.angle_gamma   90.00
#
_symmetry.space_group_name_H-M   'P 1'
#
loop_
_entity.id
_entity.type
_entity.pdbx_description
1 polymer ?
#
loop_
_entity_poly.entity_id
_entity_poly.type
_entity_poly.pdbx_seq_one_letter_code
_entity_poly.pdbx_strand_id
1 'polypeptide(L)'
;MLDVKPIGASVPEQTRRVALAAFPQGNLYIWLRDELGEIYHDQYFADLYSSQGQPGISAGQLALVSVMQFLENLPDRQAADAVRGRIDWKYCLGLEERR
;
A
#
# COMPACT_ATOMS: atom_id res chain seq x y z
N MET A 1 9.03 20.03 9.88
CA MET A 1 9.55 18.81 9.21
C MET A 1 8.42 17.82 9.29
N LEU A 2 7.83 17.42 8.16
CA LEU A 2 6.72 16.47 8.18
C LEU A 2 7.26 15.17 8.77
N ASP A 3 6.77 14.81 9.95
CA ASP A 3 7.14 13.59 10.67
C ASP A 3 6.40 12.41 10.01
N VAL A 4 6.80 12.11 8.78
CA VAL A 4 6.28 10.97 8.02
C VAL A 4 7.01 9.74 8.54
N LYS A 5 6.36 9.00 9.43
CA LYS A 5 6.76 7.62 9.72
C LYS A 5 6.81 6.87 8.37
N PRO A 6 7.89 6.16 8.03
CA PRO A 6 7.90 5.34 6.83
C PRO A 6 6.90 4.18 7.03
N ILE A 7 5.68 4.37 6.55
CA ILE A 7 4.67 3.31 6.47
C ILE A 7 4.94 2.61 5.14
N GLY A 8 5.65 1.47 5.16
CA GLY A 8 5.90 0.70 3.94
C GLY A 8 7.30 0.14 3.74
N ALA A 9 8.27 0.38 4.63
CA ALA A 9 9.62 -0.18 4.47
C ALA A 9 9.63 -1.72 4.55
N SER A 10 8.80 -2.31 5.42
CA SER A 10 8.64 -3.75 5.56
C SER A 10 7.16 -4.12 5.69
N VAL A 11 6.73 -5.18 5.02
CA VAL A 11 5.38 -5.73 5.21
C VAL A 11 5.23 -6.19 6.66
N PRO A 12 4.18 -5.75 7.40
CA PRO A 12 3.95 -6.21 8.76
C PRO A 12 3.88 -7.74 8.83
N GLU A 13 4.53 -8.34 9.84
CA GLU A 13 4.67 -9.80 9.94
C GLU A 13 3.33 -10.54 9.88
N GLN A 14 2.31 -9.98 10.55
CA GLN A 14 0.97 -10.54 10.53
C GLN A 14 0.35 -10.52 9.13
N THR A 15 0.48 -9.40 8.40
CA THR A 15 0.02 -9.28 7.01
C THR A 15 0.75 -10.28 6.12
N ARG A 16 2.08 -10.39 6.26
CA ARG A 16 2.92 -11.35 5.52
C ARG A 16 2.44 -12.78 5.73
N ARG A 17 2.29 -13.19 6.99
CA ARG A 17 1.86 -14.54 7.35
C ARG A 17 0.49 -14.88 6.75
N VAL A 18 -0.49 -13.98 6.83
CA VAL A 18 -1.84 -14.22 6.30
C VAL A 18 -1.83 -14.22 4.77
N ALA A 19 -1.13 -13.28 4.13
CA ALA A 19 -1.05 -13.21 2.67
C ALA A 19 -0.42 -14.46 2.06
N LEU A 20 0.73 -14.91 2.59
CA LEU A 20 1.43 -16.09 2.08
C LEU A 20 0.66 -17.39 2.35
N ALA A 21 -0.14 -17.44 3.43
CA ALA A 21 -1.04 -18.56 3.68
C ALA A 21 -2.26 -18.55 2.74
N ALA A 22 -2.80 -17.38 2.40
CA ALA A 22 -3.94 -17.23 1.50
C ALA A 22 -3.56 -17.43 0.01
N PHE A 23 -2.32 -17.09 -0.37
CA PHE A 23 -1.79 -17.18 -1.73
C PHE A 23 -0.48 -17.97 -1.74
N PRO A 24 -0.51 -19.30 -1.52
CA PRO A 24 0.72 -20.11 -1.40
C PRO A 24 1.54 -20.19 -2.69
N GLN A 25 0.92 -19.99 -3.85
CA GLN A 25 1.62 -19.87 -5.15
C GLN A 25 2.01 -18.42 -5.50
N GLY A 26 1.72 -17.47 -4.60
CA GLY A 26 1.82 -16.04 -4.87
C GLY A 26 0.71 -15.52 -5.78
N ASN A 27 0.74 -14.22 -6.01
CA ASN A 27 -0.04 -13.53 -7.02
C ASN A 27 0.73 -12.28 -7.47
N LEU A 28 0.15 -11.50 -8.39
CA LEU A 28 0.78 -10.29 -8.93
C LEU A 28 1.20 -9.31 -7.82
N TYR A 29 0.40 -9.14 -6.78
CA TYR A 29 0.66 -8.15 -5.72
C TYR A 29 1.72 -8.58 -4.73
N ILE A 30 1.79 -9.89 -4.44
CA ILE A 30 2.90 -10.46 -3.67
C ILE A 30 4.21 -10.30 -4.46
N TRP A 31 4.19 -10.65 -5.74
CA TRP A 31 5.35 -10.52 -6.63
C TRP A 31 5.81 -9.06 -6.76
N LEU A 32 4.88 -8.12 -7.01
CA LEU A 32 5.18 -6.69 -7.12
C LEU A 32 5.92 -6.20 -5.89
N ARG A 33 5.48 -6.61 -4.70
CA ARG A 33 6.11 -6.20 -3.45
C ARG A 33 7.45 -6.86 -3.21
N ASP A 34 7.59 -8.15 -3.48
CA ASP A 34 8.81 -8.90 -3.19
C ASP A 34 9.94 -8.53 -4.15
N GLU A 35 9.64 -8.28 -5.42
CA GLU A 35 10.64 -7.94 -6.44
C GLU A 35 10.95 -6.44 -6.52
N LEU A 36 9.93 -5.59 -6.40
CA LEU A 36 10.09 -4.14 -6.59
C LEU A 36 10.14 -3.37 -5.27
N GLY A 37 9.79 -3.99 -4.14
CA GLY A 37 9.78 -3.33 -2.84
C GLY A 37 8.76 -2.19 -2.77
N GLU A 38 9.17 -1.08 -2.15
CA GLU A 38 8.39 0.16 -2.12
C GLU A 38 8.60 0.93 -3.43
N ILE A 39 7.58 0.98 -4.29
CA ILE A 39 7.67 1.60 -5.62
C ILE A 39 7.64 3.13 -5.55
N TYR A 40 6.84 3.68 -4.64
CA TYR A 40 6.65 5.12 -4.49
C TYR A 40 6.94 5.55 -3.06
N HIS A 41 7.90 6.46 -2.90
CA HIS A 41 8.21 7.07 -1.61
C HIS A 41 7.46 8.38 -1.44
N ASP A 42 6.97 8.65 -0.23
CA ASP A 42 6.24 9.89 0.11
C ASP A 42 7.05 11.15 -0.19
N GLN A 43 8.38 11.08 -0.10
CA GLN A 43 9.28 12.19 -0.41
C GLN A 43 9.16 12.69 -1.87
N TYR A 44 8.73 11.83 -2.80
CA TYR A 44 8.49 12.23 -4.20
C TYR A 44 7.30 13.16 -4.35
N PHE A 45 6.42 13.22 -3.35
CA PHE A 45 5.20 14.01 -3.35
C PHE A 45 5.22 15.13 -2.30
N ALA A 46 6.35 15.33 -1.61
CA ALA A 46 6.46 16.27 -0.50
C ALA A 46 6.00 17.69 -0.88
N ASP A 47 6.30 18.12 -2.11
CA ASP A 47 5.94 19.45 -2.64
C ASP A 47 4.43 19.61 -2.89
N LEU A 48 3.66 18.51 -2.92
CA LEU A 48 2.20 18.52 -3.05
C LEU A 48 1.47 18.65 -1.70
N TYR A 49 2.19 18.49 -0.59
CA TYR A 49 1.62 18.50 0.76
C TYR A 49 2.04 19.77 1.51
N SER A 50 1.09 20.34 2.25
CA SER A 50 1.41 21.43 3.18
C SER A 50 2.32 20.89 4.29
N SER A 51 3.36 21.65 4.63
CA SER A 51 4.22 21.36 5.78
C SER A 51 3.54 21.63 7.13
N GLN A 52 2.35 22.22 7.11
CA GLN A 52 1.52 22.53 8.28
C GLN A 52 0.16 21.83 8.17
N GLY A 53 -0.34 21.32 9.30
CA GLY A 53 -1.65 20.66 9.37
C GLY A 53 -1.58 19.26 9.98
N GLN A 54 -2.70 18.55 9.89
CA GLN A 54 -2.79 17.15 10.32
C GLN A 54 -2.03 16.23 9.35
N PRO A 55 -1.41 15.14 9.83
CA PRO A 55 -0.83 14.12 8.96
C PRO A 55 -1.87 13.60 7.97
N GLY A 56 -1.51 13.60 6.68
CA GLY A 56 -2.34 13.03 5.61
C GLY A 56 -2.11 11.53 5.45
N ILE A 57 -2.87 10.91 4.54
CA ILE A 57 -2.58 9.57 4.02
C ILE A 57 -1.26 9.62 3.22
N SER A 58 -0.45 8.57 3.29
CA SER A 58 0.76 8.41 2.47
C SER A 58 0.44 8.59 0.99
N ALA A 59 1.13 9.55 0.37
CA ALA A 59 0.97 9.87 -1.05
C ALA A 59 1.50 8.74 -1.93
N GLY A 60 2.61 8.11 -1.54
CA GLY A 60 3.19 6.96 -2.23
C GLY A 60 2.26 5.76 -2.21
N GLN A 61 1.61 5.47 -1.08
CA GLN A 61 0.59 4.44 -1.00
C GLN A 61 -0.62 4.77 -1.87
N LEU A 62 -1.10 6.02 -1.85
CA LEU A 62 -2.23 6.42 -2.69
C LEU A 62 -1.91 6.31 -4.18
N ALA A 63 -0.70 6.68 -4.59
CA ALA A 63 -0.21 6.52 -5.95
C ALA A 63 -0.17 5.03 -6.38
N LEU A 64 0.32 4.15 -5.50
CA LEU A 64 0.31 2.71 -5.76
C LEU A 64 -1.12 2.14 -5.85
N VAL A 65 -2.04 2.59 -4.99
CA VAL A 65 -3.47 2.25 -5.08
C VAL A 65 -4.06 2.66 -6.43
N SER A 66 -3.72 3.85 -6.95
CA SER A 66 -4.19 4.28 -8.28
C SER A 66 -3.68 3.37 -9.41
N VAL A 67 -2.44 2.90 -9.33
CA VAL A 67 -1.90 1.91 -10.29
C VAL A 67 -2.65 0.59 -10.17
N MET A 68 -2.83 0.06 -8.96
CA MET A 68 -3.53 -1.20 -8.73
C MET A 68 -5.00 -1.13 -9.17
N GLN A 69 -5.66 0.00 -8.89
CA GLN A 69 -7.00 0.31 -9.36
C GLN A 69 -7.09 0.25 -10.89
N PHE A 70 -6.14 0.87 -11.59
CA PHE A 70 -6.08 0.84 -13.05
C PHE A 70 -5.84 -0.58 -13.57
N LEU A 71 -4.88 -1.32 -12.98
CA LEU A 71 -4.56 -2.69 -13.37
C LEU A 71 -5.77 -3.64 -13.28
N GLU A 72 -6.64 -3.42 -12.29
CA GLU A 72 -7.86 -4.23 -12.09
C GLU A 72 -9.12 -3.59 -12.70
N ASN A 73 -9.01 -2.44 -13.38
CA ASN A 73 -10.14 -1.69 -13.93
C ASN A 73 -11.26 -1.42 -12.90
N LEU A 74 -10.87 -1.04 -11.68
CA LEU A 74 -11.80 -0.82 -10.57
C LEU A 74 -12.29 0.63 -10.50
N PRO A 75 -13.58 0.88 -10.19
CA PRO A 75 -14.02 2.20 -9.76
C PRO A 75 -13.47 2.52 -8.36
N ASP A 76 -13.37 3.81 -8.03
CA ASP A 76 -12.76 4.29 -6.78
C ASP A 76 -13.31 3.60 -5.53
N ARG A 77 -14.63 3.37 -5.47
CA ARG A 77 -15.27 2.68 -4.34
C ARG A 77 -14.76 1.25 -4.18
N GLN A 78 -14.60 0.52 -5.28
CA GLN A 78 -14.10 -0.86 -5.23
C GLN A 78 -12.60 -0.90 -4.91
N ALA A 79 -11.82 0.07 -5.38
CA ALA A 79 -10.42 0.20 -4.97
C ALA A 79 -10.29 0.47 -3.47
N ALA A 80 -11.13 1.36 -2.91
CA ALA A 80 -11.17 1.60 -1.47
C ALA A 80 -11.59 0.35 -0.67
N ASP A 81 -12.57 -0.41 -1.17
CA ASP A 81 -12.99 -1.67 -0.55
C ASP A 81 -11.90 -2.75 -0.66
N ALA A 82 -11.15 -2.79 -1.76
CA ALA A 82 -9.99 -3.66 -1.94
C ALA A 82 -8.90 -3.35 -0.90
N VAL A 83 -8.51 -2.07 -0.73
CA VAL A 83 -7.56 -1.66 0.33
C VAL A 83 -8.03 -2.11 1.72
N ARG A 84 -9.33 -2.04 2.00
CA ARG A 84 -9.90 -2.44 3.30
C ARG A 84 -9.90 -3.95 3.51
N GLY A 85 -10.30 -4.72 2.49
CA GLY A 85 -10.66 -6.12 2.64
C GLY A 85 -9.67 -7.14 2.08
N ARG A 86 -8.79 -6.74 1.17
CA ARG A 86 -7.94 -7.67 0.43
C ARG A 86 -6.52 -7.73 1.01
N ILE A 87 -6.14 -8.91 1.48
CA ILE A 87 -4.84 -9.12 2.14
C ILE A 87 -3.65 -8.99 1.19
N ASP A 88 -3.81 -9.36 -0.08
CA ASP A 88 -2.80 -9.18 -1.13
C ASP A 88 -2.55 -7.70 -1.44
N TRP A 89 -3.61 -6.88 -1.44
CA TRP A 89 -3.48 -5.42 -1.56
C TRP A 89 -2.75 -4.81 -0.36
N LYS A 90 -3.11 -5.22 0.86
CA LYS A 90 -2.41 -4.78 2.08
C LYS A 90 -0.96 -5.23 2.11
N TYR A 91 -0.66 -6.44 1.62
CA TYR A 91 0.71 -6.93 1.46
C TYR A 91 1.52 -6.02 0.54
N CYS A 92 0.96 -5.70 -0.64
CA CYS A 92 1.61 -4.81 -1.61
C CYS A 92 1.89 -3.42 -1.05
N LEU A 93 0.92 -2.87 -0.32
CA LEU A 93 0.98 -1.53 0.26
C LEU A 93 1.77 -1.46 1.58
N GLY A 94 2.22 -2.61 2.12
CA GLY A 94 2.86 -2.67 3.44
C GLY A 94 1.94 -2.26 4.59
N LEU A 95 0.62 -2.49 4.45
CA LEU A 95 -0.38 -2.12 5.43
C LEU A 95 -0.61 -3.23 6.46
N GLU A 96 -0.98 -2.81 7.66
CA GLU A 96 -1.34 -3.71 8.75
C GLU A 96 -2.71 -4.36 8.52
N GLU A 97 -2.79 -5.66 8.72
CA GLU A 97 -4.05 -6.37 8.82
C GLU A 97 -4.73 -6.04 10.15
N ARG A 98 -5.61 -5.04 10.13
CA ARG A 98 -6.50 -4.75 11.27
C ARG A 98 -7.68 -5.72 11.27
N ARG A 99 -7.82 -6.45 12.37
CA ARG A 99 -8.93 -7.37 12.65
C ARG A 99 -10.19 -6.62 13.05
#